data_AF-A0A7S1Q7M4-F1
#
_entry.id   AF-A0A7S1Q7M4-F1
#
_cell.length_a   1.000
_cell.length_b   1.000
_cell.length_c   1.000
_cell.angle_alpha   90.00
_cell.angle_beta   90.00
_cell.angle_gamma   90.00
#
_symmetry.space_group_name_H-M   'P 1'
#
loop_
_entity.id
_entity.type
_entity.pdbx_description
1 polymer ?
#
loop_
_entity_poly.entity_id
_entity_poly.type
_entity_poly.pdbx_seq_one_letter_code
_entity_poly.pdbx_strand_id
1 'polypeptide(L)'
;DRCVAERRARYGEQKTRHSLSVNKTEGAVTFEIANSNVRVDIAMPKEILNDILLVNVAVKAILNAHSTAIMARNGRVRGNVMVYVKPTNNKLIDRATRYVQLIIANDNKKREAAGEAPVPIPEYASIVRTIYDTRPEMGPTDPVVLEVVRRIEKAAAEARTSGTD
;
A
#
# COMPACT_ATOMS: atom_id res chain seq x y z
N ASP A 1 -15.40 -24.21 -9.77
CA ASP A 1 -14.55 -23.48 -10.75
C ASP A 1 -13.11 -23.97 -10.82
N ARG A 2 -12.76 -24.48 -12.01
CA ARG A 2 -11.44 -25.03 -12.37
C ARG A 2 -10.31 -24.01 -12.16
N CYS A 3 -10.53 -22.75 -12.50
CA CYS A 3 -9.54 -21.66 -12.33
C CYS A 3 -9.16 -21.42 -10.86
N VAL A 4 -10.12 -21.51 -9.94
CA VAL A 4 -9.88 -21.37 -8.50
C VAL A 4 -9.13 -22.60 -7.98
N ALA A 5 -9.47 -23.79 -8.45
CA ALA A 5 -8.77 -25.04 -8.11
C ALA A 5 -7.31 -25.05 -8.61
N GLU A 6 -7.06 -24.59 -9.83
CA GLU A 6 -5.70 -24.48 -10.41
C GLU A 6 -4.85 -23.44 -9.69
N ARG A 7 -5.42 -22.29 -9.30
CA ARG A 7 -4.73 -21.33 -8.43
C ARG A 7 -4.42 -21.94 -7.06
N ARG A 8 -5.35 -22.72 -6.48
CA ARG A 8 -5.16 -23.41 -5.19
C ARG A 8 -4.06 -24.48 -5.22
N ALA A 9 -3.81 -25.10 -6.38
CA ALA A 9 -2.74 -26.08 -6.56
C ALA A 9 -1.34 -25.46 -6.57
N ARG A 10 -1.18 -24.23 -7.08
CA ARG A 10 0.14 -23.54 -7.16
C ARG A 10 0.76 -23.19 -5.81
N TYR A 11 -0.03 -23.09 -4.74
CA TYR A 11 0.45 -22.60 -3.44
C TYR A 11 0.93 -23.69 -2.48
N GLY A 12 0.92 -24.97 -2.90
CA GLY A 12 1.36 -26.11 -2.08
C GLY A 12 0.46 -26.42 -0.87
N GLU A 13 0.74 -27.53 -0.19
CA GLU A 13 0.02 -28.02 1.02
C GLU A 13 0.41 -27.29 2.31
N GLN A 14 1.44 -26.44 2.29
CA GLN A 14 2.18 -26.07 3.51
C GLN A 14 1.86 -24.70 4.14
N LYS A 15 0.74 -24.04 3.79
CA LYS A 15 0.26 -22.86 4.53
C LYS A 15 -1.10 -23.14 5.14
N THR A 16 -1.23 -22.90 6.44
CA THR A 16 -2.53 -22.81 7.13
C THR A 16 -3.45 -21.91 6.33
N ARG A 17 -4.51 -22.50 5.74
CA ARG A 17 -5.46 -21.78 4.91
C ARG A 17 -6.62 -21.34 5.79
N HIS A 18 -6.70 -20.04 6.04
CA HIS A 18 -7.91 -19.43 6.58
C HIS A 18 -8.89 -19.22 5.43
N SER A 19 -9.99 -19.99 5.41
CA SER A 19 -11.08 -19.78 4.46
C SER A 19 -12.04 -18.75 5.04
N LEU A 20 -12.29 -17.66 4.30
CA LEU A 20 -13.28 -16.66 4.66
C LEU A 20 -14.58 -16.94 3.90
N SER A 21 -15.66 -17.18 4.63
CA SER A 21 -17.01 -17.30 4.10
C SER A 21 -17.75 -15.98 4.27
N VAL A 22 -18.44 -15.53 3.23
CA VAL A 22 -19.25 -14.31 3.24
C VAL A 22 -20.70 -14.71 2.93
N ASN A 23 -21.59 -14.51 3.90
CA ASN A 23 -22.98 -14.94 3.82
C ASN A 23 -23.92 -13.73 3.96
N LYS A 24 -25.03 -13.75 3.23
CA LYS A 24 -26.11 -12.77 3.38
C LYS A 24 -27.18 -13.35 4.31
N THR A 25 -27.59 -12.59 5.32
CA THR A 25 -28.70 -12.91 6.21
C THR A 25 -29.79 -11.84 6.12
N GLU A 26 -30.93 -12.00 6.81
CA GLU A 26 -32.11 -11.12 6.70
C GLU A 26 -31.89 -9.68 7.22
N GLY A 27 -30.72 -9.37 7.78
CA GLY A 27 -30.39 -8.02 8.25
C GLY A 27 -28.90 -7.70 8.27
N ALA A 28 -28.04 -8.60 7.78
CA ALA A 28 -26.60 -8.39 7.82
C ALA A 28 -25.87 -9.12 6.70
N VAL A 29 -24.63 -8.68 6.47
CA VAL A 29 -23.60 -9.48 5.82
C VAL A 29 -22.68 -10.06 6.89
N THR A 30 -22.57 -11.38 6.90
CA THR A 30 -21.80 -12.15 7.88
C THR A 30 -20.50 -12.61 7.27
N PHE A 31 -19.39 -12.35 7.95
CA PHE A 31 -18.04 -12.80 7.60
C PHE A 31 -17.58 -13.82 8.64
N GLU A 32 -17.24 -15.03 8.20
CA GLU A 32 -16.81 -16.12 9.08
C GLU A 32 -15.50 -16.72 8.57
N ILE A 33 -14.53 -16.90 9.47
CA ILE A 33 -13.28 -17.58 9.14
C ILE A 33 -13.38 -19.04 9.57
N ALA A 34 -13.33 -19.96 8.60
CA ALA A 34 -13.38 -21.39 8.83
C ALA A 34 -12.26 -21.84 9.80
N ASN A 35 -12.59 -22.80 10.67
CA ASN A 35 -11.70 -23.31 11.72
C ASN A 35 -11.22 -22.21 12.69
N SER A 36 -12.03 -21.18 12.92
CA SER A 36 -11.79 -20.15 13.92
C SER A 36 -13.10 -19.71 14.55
N ASN A 37 -13.04 -19.07 15.72
CA ASN A 37 -14.19 -18.48 16.40
C ASN A 37 -14.44 -17.02 15.97
N VAL A 38 -13.95 -16.62 14.80
CA VAL A 38 -14.09 -15.24 14.30
C VAL A 38 -15.29 -15.16 13.37
N ARG A 39 -16.32 -14.46 13.86
CA ARG A 39 -17.52 -14.09 13.12
C ARG A 39 -17.76 -12.59 13.28
N VAL A 40 -18.02 -11.92 12.16
CA VAL A 40 -18.32 -10.49 12.12
C VAL A 40 -19.62 -10.28 11.35
N ASP A 41 -20.64 -9.77 12.04
CA ASP A 41 -21.93 -9.45 11.46
C ASP A 41 -22.02 -7.94 11.23
N ILE A 42 -22.17 -7.53 9.97
CA ILE A 42 -22.32 -6.12 9.60
C ILE A 42 -23.77 -5.89 9.22
N ALA A 43 -24.51 -5.24 10.13
CA ALA A 43 -25.90 -4.87 9.91
C ALA A 43 -26.05 -3.95 8.69
N MET A 44 -27.03 -4.23 7.84
CA MET A 44 -27.29 -3.43 6.64
C MET A 44 -28.80 -3.26 6.42
N PRO A 45 -29.24 -2.11 5.88
CA PRO A 45 -30.63 -1.91 5.49
C PRO A 45 -31.11 -2.97 4.49
N LYS A 46 -32.39 -3.35 4.59
CA LYS A 46 -33.00 -4.38 3.72
C LYS A 46 -32.93 -3.99 2.24
N GLU A 47 -32.96 -2.69 1.94
CA GLU A 47 -32.84 -2.13 0.58
C GLU A 47 -31.49 -2.51 -0.05
N ILE A 48 -30.40 -2.47 0.73
CA ILE A 48 -29.06 -2.88 0.27
C ILE A 48 -28.97 -4.40 0.16
N LEU A 49 -29.55 -5.14 1.11
CA LEU A 49 -29.49 -6.60 1.14
C LEU A 49 -30.33 -7.26 0.04
N ASN A 50 -31.45 -6.64 -0.36
CA ASN A 50 -32.34 -7.17 -1.38
C ASN A 50 -31.82 -6.90 -2.81
N ASP A 51 -30.97 -5.90 -2.99
CA ASP A 51 -30.32 -5.60 -4.26
C ASP A 51 -28.95 -6.28 -4.36
N ILE A 52 -28.79 -7.18 -5.35
CA ILE A 52 -27.56 -7.94 -5.55
C ILE A 52 -26.36 -7.05 -5.92
N LEU A 53 -26.56 -5.93 -6.60
CA LEU A 53 -25.49 -5.01 -6.94
C LEU A 53 -25.05 -4.24 -5.70
N LEU A 54 -26.01 -3.72 -4.92
CA LEU A 54 -25.70 -2.95 -3.73
C LEU A 54 -25.00 -3.80 -2.66
N VAL A 55 -25.45 -5.03 -2.42
CA VAL A 55 -24.78 -5.93 -1.46
C VAL A 55 -23.34 -6.24 -1.90
N ASN A 56 -23.09 -6.47 -3.20
CA ASN A 56 -21.75 -6.74 -3.71
C ASN A 56 -20.83 -5.51 -3.61
N VAL A 57 -21.35 -4.31 -3.89
CA VAL A 57 -20.61 -3.05 -3.70
C VAL A 57 -20.27 -2.85 -2.24
N ALA A 58 -21.21 -3.10 -1.33
CA ALA A 58 -20.99 -2.98 0.11
C ALA A 58 -19.94 -3.98 0.62
N VAL A 59 -20.03 -5.26 0.22
CA VAL A 59 -19.03 -6.29 0.53
C VAL A 59 -17.64 -5.87 0.01
N LYS A 60 -17.56 -5.36 -1.22
CA LYS A 60 -16.30 -4.86 -1.80
C LYS A 60 -15.73 -3.71 -0.98
N ALA A 61 -16.56 -2.75 -0.57
CA ALA A 61 -16.14 -1.61 0.24
C ALA A 61 -15.56 -2.08 1.59
N ILE A 62 -16.23 -3.02 2.27
CA ILE A 62 -15.77 -3.62 3.52
C ILE A 62 -14.41 -4.32 3.33
N LEU A 63 -14.27 -5.16 2.31
CA LEU A 63 -13.03 -5.88 2.05
C LEU A 63 -11.88 -4.95 1.66
N ASN A 64 -12.16 -3.89 0.88
CA ASN A 64 -11.19 -2.86 0.54
C ASN A 64 -10.74 -2.08 1.79
N ALA A 65 -11.68 -1.72 2.67
CA ALA A 65 -11.35 -1.04 3.92
C ALA A 65 -10.49 -1.92 4.83
N HIS A 66 -10.90 -3.18 5.04
CA HIS A 66 -10.17 -4.14 5.86
C HIS A 66 -8.74 -4.40 5.33
N SER A 67 -8.60 -4.69 4.03
CA SER A 67 -7.28 -4.91 3.42
C SER A 67 -6.41 -3.65 3.48
N THR A 68 -6.97 -2.46 3.28
CA THR A 68 -6.25 -1.19 3.41
C THR A 68 -5.79 -0.94 4.85
N ALA A 69 -6.64 -1.22 5.84
CA ALA A 69 -6.29 -1.11 7.25
C ALA A 69 -5.13 -2.04 7.64
N ILE A 70 -5.11 -3.27 7.11
CA ILE A 70 -3.98 -4.19 7.29
C ILE A 70 -2.70 -3.64 6.64
N MET A 71 -2.79 -3.10 5.42
CA MET A 71 -1.61 -2.51 4.76
C MET A 71 -1.07 -1.32 5.55
N ALA A 72 -1.94 -0.46 6.08
CA ALA A 72 -1.54 0.66 6.93
C ALA A 72 -0.87 0.18 8.24
N ARG A 73 -1.47 -0.80 8.92
CA ARG A 73 -0.92 -1.41 10.15
C ARG A 73 0.45 -2.05 9.90
N ASN A 74 0.68 -2.61 8.72
CA ASN A 74 1.95 -3.21 8.32
C ASN A 74 2.99 -2.16 7.83
N GLY A 75 2.76 -0.86 8.03
CA GLY A 75 3.68 0.21 7.64
C GLY A 75 3.77 0.42 6.13
N ARG A 76 2.82 -0.07 5.33
CA ARG A 76 2.86 0.06 3.86
C ARG A 76 2.31 1.37 3.31
N VAL A 77 1.96 2.28 4.21
CA VAL A 77 1.42 3.60 3.92
C VAL A 77 2.15 4.62 4.81
N ARG A 78 2.54 5.76 4.25
CA ARG A 78 3.09 6.92 4.97
C ARG A 78 2.18 8.12 4.75
N GLY A 79 1.52 8.61 5.80
CA GLY A 79 0.43 9.57 5.65
C GLY A 79 -0.68 8.97 4.79
N ASN A 80 -1.03 9.63 3.68
CA ASN A 80 -2.01 9.13 2.70
C ASN A 80 -1.37 8.50 1.45
N VAL A 81 -0.06 8.21 1.50
CA VAL A 81 0.72 7.73 0.36
C VAL A 81 1.03 6.25 0.52
N MET A 82 0.71 5.46 -0.50
CA MET A 82 1.13 4.05 -0.59
C MET A 82 2.60 3.99 -0.98
N VAL A 83 3.46 3.51 -0.08
CA VAL A 83 4.91 3.52 -0.31
C VAL A 83 5.44 2.22 -0.93
N TYR A 84 4.61 1.17 -0.91
CA TYR A 84 4.87 -0.14 -1.52
C TYR A 84 4.27 -0.21 -2.93
N VAL A 85 4.76 0.63 -3.83
CA VAL A 85 4.38 0.62 -5.25
C VAL A 85 5.39 -0.21 -6.03
N LYS A 86 4.93 -1.05 -6.96
CA LYS A 86 5.80 -1.73 -7.93
C LYS A 86 5.73 -0.95 -9.25
N PRO A 87 6.76 -0.17 -9.62
CA PRO A 87 6.74 0.67 -10.82
C PRO A 87 7.01 -0.19 -12.07
N THR A 88 6.02 -1.00 -12.46
CA THR A 88 6.13 -1.93 -13.60
C THR A 88 5.65 -1.35 -14.92
N ASN A 89 5.01 -0.18 -14.89
CA ASN A 89 4.54 0.55 -16.07
C ASN A 89 4.67 2.06 -15.86
N ASN A 90 4.55 2.83 -16.94
CA ASN A 90 4.76 4.28 -16.93
C ASN A 90 3.84 5.02 -15.93
N LYS A 91 2.59 4.56 -15.75
CA LYS A 91 1.65 5.17 -14.79
C LYS A 91 2.11 4.98 -13.34
N LEU A 92 2.66 3.80 -13.02
CA LEU A 92 3.15 3.49 -11.68
C LEU A 92 4.51 4.14 -11.41
N ILE A 93 5.36 4.31 -12.43
CA ILE A 93 6.60 5.09 -12.33
C ILE A 93 6.26 6.55 -12.02
N ASP A 94 5.38 7.17 -12.82
CA ASP A 94 4.94 8.56 -12.59
C ASP A 94 4.31 8.73 -11.19
N ARG A 95 3.44 7.80 -10.78
CA ARG A 95 2.89 7.79 -9.43
C ARG A 95 3.98 7.72 -8.35
N ALA A 96 4.96 6.84 -8.50
CA ALA A 96 6.06 6.71 -7.54
C ALA A 96 6.91 7.98 -7.48
N THR A 97 7.20 8.60 -8.61
CA THR A 97 7.94 9.88 -8.67
C THR A 97 7.21 10.99 -7.92
N ARG A 98 5.91 11.16 -8.17
CA ARG A 98 5.08 12.15 -7.46
C ARG A 98 5.01 11.87 -5.96
N TYR A 99 5.01 10.60 -5.56
CA TYR A 99 5.03 10.20 -4.16
C TYR A 99 6.34 10.54 -3.46
N VAL A 100 7.48 10.34 -4.13
CA VAL A 100 8.79 10.76 -3.61
C VAL A 100 8.79 12.28 -3.35
N GLN A 101 8.39 13.09 -4.32
CA GLN A 101 8.34 14.55 -4.16
C GLN A 101 7.42 14.98 -3.02
N LEU A 102 6.23 14.40 -2.94
CA LEU A 102 5.25 14.71 -1.89
C LEU A 102 5.78 14.34 -0.49
N ILE A 103 6.48 13.21 -0.37
CA ILE A 103 7.07 12.78 0.90
C ILE A 103 8.18 13.74 1.33
N ILE A 104 9.11 14.07 0.43
CA ILE A 104 10.19 15.03 0.74
C ILE A 104 9.61 16.39 1.14
N ALA A 105 8.60 16.88 0.42
CA ALA A 105 7.93 18.14 0.74
C ALA A 105 7.28 18.11 2.13
N ASN A 106 6.60 17.03 2.49
CA ASN A 106 5.98 16.88 3.81
C ASN A 106 7.02 16.72 4.93
N ASP A 107 8.13 16.04 4.65
CA ASP A 107 9.21 15.88 5.61
C ASP A 107 9.97 17.19 5.82
N ASN A 108 10.14 18.01 4.78
CA ASN A 108 10.71 19.35 4.91
C ASN A 108 9.88 20.25 5.82
N LYS A 109 8.54 20.21 5.73
CA LYS A 109 7.69 20.95 6.68
C LYS A 109 7.96 20.57 8.13
N LYS A 110 8.26 19.28 8.39
CA LYS A 110 8.61 18.80 9.73
C LYS A 110 10.01 19.24 10.15
N ARG A 111 10.97 19.21 9.22
CA ARG A 111 12.35 19.69 9.43
C ARG A 111 12.38 21.17 9.77
N GLU A 112 11.66 21.98 9.01
CA GLU A 112 11.54 23.43 9.26
C GLU A 112 10.98 23.71 10.66
N ALA A 113 9.93 22.97 11.07
CA ALA A 113 9.39 23.09 12.43
C ALA A 113 10.37 22.66 13.53
N ALA A 114 11.33 21.78 13.21
CA ALA A 114 12.40 21.35 14.11
C ALA A 114 13.67 22.22 14.03
N GLY A 115 13.70 23.24 13.16
CA GLY A 115 14.88 24.09 12.92
C GLY A 115 15.96 23.44 12.05
N GLU A 116 15.65 22.35 11.35
CA GLU A 116 16.56 21.65 10.44
C GLU A 116 16.46 22.18 9.00
N ALA A 117 17.58 22.16 8.27
CA ALA A 117 17.64 22.61 6.88
C ALA A 117 16.87 21.66 5.92
N PRO A 118 16.00 22.19 5.04
CA PRO A 118 15.17 21.37 4.15
C PRO A 118 16.00 20.66 3.07
N VAL A 119 15.58 19.46 2.68
CA VAL A 119 16.19 18.70 1.58
C VAL A 119 15.64 19.23 0.25
N PRO A 120 16.48 19.64 -0.71
CA PRO A 120 15.99 20.08 -2.02
C PRO A 120 15.14 19.00 -2.69
N ILE A 121 13.94 19.38 -3.17
CA ILE A 121 13.08 18.45 -3.90
C ILE A 121 13.67 18.25 -5.30
N PRO A 122 14.06 17.03 -5.70
CA PRO A 122 14.69 16.83 -6.99
C PRO A 122 13.71 16.99 -8.16
N GLU A 123 14.26 17.28 -9.33
CA GLU A 123 13.50 17.30 -10.57
C GLU A 123 12.95 15.91 -10.90
N TYR A 124 11.78 15.87 -11.55
CA TYR A 124 11.11 14.65 -11.97
C TYR A 124 12.04 13.65 -12.68
N ALA A 125 12.85 14.11 -13.63
CA ALA A 125 13.76 13.25 -14.39
C ALA A 125 14.84 12.60 -13.51
N SER A 126 15.35 13.33 -12.51
CA SER A 126 16.32 12.81 -11.55
C SER A 126 15.72 11.67 -10.72
N ILE A 127 14.51 11.86 -10.19
CA ILE A 127 13.81 10.85 -9.40
C ILE A 127 13.52 9.60 -10.21
N VAL A 128 13.08 9.76 -11.47
CA VAL A 128 12.84 8.62 -12.37
C VAL A 128 14.11 7.81 -12.56
N ARG A 129 15.27 8.47 -12.80
CA ARG A 129 16.56 7.76 -12.90
C ARG A 129 16.86 6.99 -11.62
N THR A 130 16.73 7.63 -10.45
CA THR A 130 16.94 6.94 -9.16
C THR A 130 16.00 5.75 -8.96
N ILE A 131 14.74 5.83 -9.40
CA ILE A 131 13.80 4.69 -9.36
C ILE A 131 14.33 3.53 -10.21
N TYR A 132 14.81 3.79 -11.43
CA TYR A 132 15.36 2.76 -12.30
C TYR A 132 16.66 2.15 -11.74
N ASP A 133 17.52 2.97 -11.13
CA ASP A 133 18.79 2.51 -10.54
C ASP A 133 18.54 1.69 -9.28
N THR A 134 17.51 2.02 -8.50
CA THR A 134 17.17 1.31 -7.25
C THR A 134 16.49 -0.03 -7.52
N ARG A 135 15.66 -0.11 -8.57
CA ARG A 135 14.77 -1.26 -8.81
C ARG A 135 15.46 -2.63 -8.90
N PRO A 136 16.65 -2.80 -9.50
CA PRO A 136 17.33 -4.10 -9.57
C PRO A 136 17.73 -4.66 -8.21
N GLU A 137 17.97 -3.79 -7.23
CA GLU A 137 18.40 -4.16 -5.88
C GLU A 137 17.23 -4.53 -4.96
N MET A 138 15.99 -4.34 -5.43
CA MET A 138 14.79 -4.46 -4.60
C MET A 138 14.15 -5.84 -4.62
N GLY A 139 13.82 -6.33 -3.43
CA GLY A 139 12.97 -7.48 -3.22
C GLY A 139 11.47 -7.19 -3.43
N PRO A 140 10.63 -8.25 -3.51
CA PRO A 140 9.20 -8.12 -3.76
C PRO A 140 8.41 -7.35 -2.69
N THR A 141 8.99 -7.19 -1.51
CA THR A 141 8.41 -6.56 -0.32
C THR A 141 9.08 -5.25 0.05
N ASP A 142 9.93 -4.69 -0.80
CA ASP A 142 10.65 -3.47 -0.45
C ASP A 142 9.91 -2.21 -0.91
N PRO A 143 9.91 -1.12 -0.11
CA PRO A 143 9.21 0.12 -0.45
C PRO A 143 10.05 1.02 -1.36
N VAL A 144 9.82 0.94 -2.68
CA VAL A 144 10.63 1.70 -3.68
C VAL A 144 10.64 3.19 -3.38
N VAL A 145 9.50 3.73 -2.96
CA VAL A 145 9.34 5.16 -2.72
C VAL A 145 10.20 5.58 -1.54
N LEU A 146 10.22 4.80 -0.45
CA LEU A 146 11.02 5.14 0.73
C LEU A 146 12.51 4.96 0.46
N GLU A 147 12.90 3.91 -0.28
CA GLU A 147 14.30 3.70 -0.60
C GLU A 147 14.86 4.81 -1.49
N VAL A 148 14.09 5.26 -2.49
CA VAL A 148 14.47 6.40 -3.34
C VAL A 148 14.55 7.70 -2.51
N VAL A 149 13.58 7.96 -1.63
CA VAL A 149 13.64 9.10 -0.70
C VAL A 149 14.91 9.04 0.16
N ARG A 150 15.24 7.87 0.73
CA ARG A 150 16.44 7.66 1.55
C ARG A 150 17.72 7.96 0.76
N ARG A 151 17.82 7.51 -0.50
CA ARG A 151 18.97 7.80 -1.37
C ARG A 151 19.11 9.30 -1.65
N ILE A 152 18.00 9.99 -1.91
CA ILE A 152 18.00 11.44 -2.14
C ILE A 152 18.43 12.20 -0.87
N GLU A 153 17.87 11.84 0.29
CA GLU A 153 18.23 12.48 1.56
C GLU A 153 19.70 12.24 1.92
N LYS A 154 20.21 11.03 1.68
CA LYS A 154 21.63 10.70 1.87
C LYS A 154 22.54 11.54 0.96
N ALA A 155 22.23 11.62 -0.34
CA ALA A 155 23.01 12.43 -1.28
C ALA A 155 23.00 13.93 -0.91
N ALA A 156 21.86 14.44 -0.43
CA ALA A 156 21.76 15.82 0.04
C ALA A 156 22.58 16.08 1.31
N ALA A 157 22.66 15.11 2.23
CA ALA A 157 23.50 15.21 3.42
C ALA A 157 24.99 15.21 3.07
N GLU A 158 25.42 14.32 2.15
CA GLU A 158 26.81 14.24 1.68
C GLU A 158 27.25 15.55 0.99
N ALA A 159 26.40 16.12 0.14
CA ALA A 159 26.68 17.39 -0.54
C ALA A 159 26.86 18.58 0.42
N ARG A 160 26.18 18.57 1.57
CA ARG A 160 26.35 19.59 2.62
C ARG A 160 27.70 19.44 3.32
N THR A 161 28.12 18.20 3.61
CA THR A 161 29.42 17.95 4.25
C THR A 161 30.61 18.29 3.35
N SER A 162 30.49 18.08 2.03
CA SER A 162 31.56 18.38 1.07
C SER A 162 31.67 19.87 0.69
N GLY A 163 30.69 20.69 1.05
CA GLY A 163 30.67 22.13 0.76
C GLY A 163 31.18 23.01 1.90
N THR A 164 31.84 22.42 2.91
CA THR A 164 32.36 23.12 4.11
C THR A 164 33.89 23.16 4.15
N ASP A 165 34.57 22.90 3.02
CA ASP A 165 36.01 23.12 2.84
C ASP A 165 36.30 24.44 2.09
#